data_AF-A0A8J1W4S0-F1
#
_entry.id   AF-A0A8J1W4S0-F1
#
_cell.length_a   1.000
_cell.length_b   1.000
_cell.length_c   1.000
_cell.angle_alpha   90.00
_cell.angle_beta   90.00
_cell.angle_gamma   90.00
#
_symmetry.space_group_name_H-M   'P 1'
#
loop_
_entity.id
_entity.type
_entity.pdbx_description
1 polymer ?
#
loop_
_entity_poly.entity_id
_entity_poly.type
_entity_poly.pdbx_seq_one_letter_code
_entity_poly.pdbx_strand_id
1 'polypeptide(L)'
;MASSTNRNSGTDYSSFANWNPVSSCRWNHEKIIGAGKHKFVKTGTYENYPGRANSKACVVKLLKTGANFSSECFHDDVRCAEAALPYIEKFHEYFRSAFPKFYPGGQTFIKVNVPTVWQQINDHNGNRGQKILVEPLIPNFTKFNSNSGKADARCKIAQALSHFSYHASDGREILCDLQGGRDGKNYVLSDVVVMSADKKYGITDLGLPGIENFCAHHVCNCFCSRLWKTWSGARRHYQPEMCTTITLDVEHIPVPLSARKYQRVFPSDIMFTQKSIKDRFHDGNTLLYTALTLARQEIQKSDIPMITVVQCKDGTLRSLDNRRLAVFRLLGMTRKIHKIKVEIVPVSRVADEYNRKFDGGNGEEIHVRQSNQTIGRYEWTTKFRQLAEIKNTYPSQSPQDAALALLLGSLTDE
;
A
#
# COMPACT_ATOMS: atom_id res chain seq x y z
N MET A 1 35.13 4.51 -20.91
CA MET A 1 34.95 5.76 -20.14
C MET A 1 33.72 5.60 -19.28
N ALA A 2 33.91 5.33 -17.98
CA ALA A 2 32.80 5.20 -17.04
C ALA A 2 32.20 6.59 -16.82
N SER A 3 30.90 6.76 -17.04
CA SER A 3 30.22 7.97 -16.59
C SER A 3 30.17 7.91 -15.06
N SER A 4 30.96 8.77 -14.42
CA SER A 4 30.71 9.18 -13.04
C SER A 4 29.32 9.77 -13.00
N THR A 5 28.34 8.98 -12.57
CA THR A 5 26.99 9.46 -12.31
C THR A 5 27.09 10.60 -11.29
N ASN A 6 26.68 11.77 -11.78
CA ASN A 6 26.48 13.03 -11.08
C ASN A 6 26.17 12.85 -9.58
N ARG A 7 27.09 13.28 -8.72
CA ARG A 7 26.81 13.64 -7.33
C ARG A 7 25.99 14.94 -7.33
N ASN A 8 24.70 14.85 -7.66
CA ASN A 8 23.79 15.99 -7.55
C ASN A 8 22.59 15.61 -6.65
N SER A 9 22.79 15.77 -5.33
CA SER A 9 21.76 16.17 -4.34
C SER A 9 22.31 16.10 -2.90
N GLY A 10 23.15 17.06 -2.52
CA GLY A 10 23.24 17.68 -1.18
C GLY A 10 23.26 16.91 0.15
N THR A 11 23.15 15.58 0.22
CA THR A 11 23.02 14.83 1.49
C THR A 11 23.99 13.65 1.51
N ASP A 12 24.89 13.61 2.50
CA ASP A 12 25.86 12.52 2.65
C ASP A 12 25.27 11.36 3.46
N TYR A 13 24.88 10.29 2.76
CA TYR A 13 24.39 9.05 3.38
C TYR A 13 25.50 8.04 3.71
N SER A 14 26.78 8.42 3.69
CA SER A 14 27.93 7.54 3.96
C SER A 14 27.81 6.75 5.27
N SER A 15 27.14 7.32 6.28
CA SER A 15 26.89 6.67 7.55
C SER A 15 25.89 5.52 7.48
N PHE A 16 24.95 5.53 6.53
CA PHE A 16 23.83 4.58 6.40
C PHE A 16 23.98 3.65 5.20
N ALA A 17 24.89 3.94 4.28
CA ALA A 17 25.12 3.16 3.07
C ALA A 17 26.44 2.38 3.13
N ASN A 18 26.44 1.21 2.52
CA ASN A 18 27.63 0.45 2.17
C ASN A 18 27.75 0.40 0.65
N TRP A 19 28.70 1.16 0.10
CA TRP A 19 28.97 1.21 -1.34
C TRP A 19 30.02 0.19 -1.74
N ASN A 20 30.04 -0.18 -3.02
CA ASN A 20 31.19 -0.87 -3.59
C ASN A 20 32.44 0.01 -3.45
N PRO A 21 33.52 -0.49 -2.81
CA PRO A 21 34.72 0.31 -2.58
C PRO A 21 35.58 0.49 -3.83
N VAL A 22 35.36 -0.35 -4.85
CA VAL A 22 36.06 -0.37 -6.14
C VAL A 22 35.09 -0.83 -7.23
N SER A 23 35.48 -0.72 -8.49
CA SER A 23 34.66 -1.05 -9.66
C SER A 23 35.02 -2.37 -10.36
N SER A 24 35.87 -3.22 -9.76
CA SER A 24 36.18 -4.55 -10.29
C SER A 24 36.34 -5.60 -9.18
N CYS A 25 36.08 -6.85 -9.52
CA CYS A 25 36.23 -7.99 -8.63
C CYS A 25 36.43 -9.28 -9.43
N ARG A 26 37.14 -10.25 -8.85
CA ARG A 26 37.23 -11.63 -9.37
C ARG A 26 36.20 -12.48 -8.66
N TRP A 27 35.49 -13.34 -9.38
CA TRP A 27 34.51 -14.24 -8.78
C TRP A 27 34.63 -15.66 -9.29
N ASN A 28 34.16 -16.60 -8.47
CA ASN A 28 34.11 -18.01 -8.83
C ASN A 28 32.84 -18.26 -9.67
N HIS A 29 33.00 -18.75 -10.91
CA HIS A 29 31.89 -19.01 -11.82
C HIS A 29 31.07 -20.26 -11.46
N GLU A 30 31.59 -21.16 -10.63
CA GLU A 30 30.96 -22.44 -10.28
C GLU A 30 30.25 -22.38 -8.92
N LYS A 31 30.77 -21.59 -7.98
CA LYS A 31 30.27 -21.56 -6.59
C LYS A 31 29.08 -20.60 -6.41
N ILE A 32 27.88 -21.16 -6.43
CA ILE A 32 26.64 -20.48 -6.02
C ILE A 32 26.51 -20.55 -4.50
N ILE A 33 26.30 -19.40 -3.84
CA ILE A 33 26.09 -19.31 -2.38
C ILE A 33 24.65 -18.95 -2.00
N GLY A 34 23.83 -18.60 -2.98
CA GLY A 34 22.42 -18.28 -2.78
C GLY A 34 21.67 -18.24 -4.09
N ALA A 35 20.37 -18.48 -4.03
CA ALA A 35 19.48 -18.37 -5.17
C ALA A 35 18.15 -17.78 -4.71
N GLY A 36 17.75 -16.68 -5.34
CA GLY A 36 16.38 -16.17 -5.24
C GLY A 36 15.51 -16.82 -6.32
N LYS A 37 14.29 -16.29 -6.50
CA LYS A 37 13.40 -16.74 -7.59
C LYS A 37 14.03 -16.52 -8.98
N HIS A 38 14.59 -15.32 -9.21
CA HIS A 38 15.06 -14.90 -10.53
C HIS A 38 16.59 -14.68 -10.63
N LYS A 39 17.31 -14.71 -9.51
CA LYS A 39 18.74 -14.42 -9.46
C LYS A 39 19.54 -15.56 -8.83
N PHE A 40 20.74 -15.80 -9.33
CA PHE A 40 21.79 -16.54 -8.62
C PHE A 40 22.75 -15.56 -7.96
N VAL A 41 23.30 -15.95 -6.81
CA VAL A 41 24.30 -15.20 -6.07
C VAL A 41 25.58 -16.02 -6.00
N LYS A 42 26.69 -15.44 -6.46
CA LYS A 42 28.03 -16.04 -6.43
C LYS A 42 28.97 -15.20 -5.57
N THR A 43 29.99 -15.84 -5.02
CA THR A 43 31.04 -15.14 -4.23
C THR A 43 32.09 -14.52 -5.13
N GLY A 44 32.47 -13.28 -4.82
CA GLY A 44 33.59 -12.59 -5.42
C GLY A 44 34.53 -11.97 -4.39
N THR A 45 35.62 -11.42 -4.89
CA THR A 45 36.62 -10.67 -4.15
C THR A 45 36.98 -9.43 -4.94
N TYR A 46 36.75 -8.25 -4.36
CA TYR A 46 37.15 -6.97 -4.94
C TYR A 46 38.64 -6.96 -5.29
N GLU A 47 38.97 -6.40 -6.44
CA GLU A 47 40.35 -6.19 -6.86
C GLU A 47 40.82 -4.78 -6.48
N ASN A 48 42.12 -4.64 -6.20
CA ASN A 48 42.73 -3.34 -5.89
C ASN A 48 42.04 -2.60 -4.73
N TYR A 49 41.51 -3.33 -3.75
CA TYR A 49 40.86 -2.75 -2.59
C TYR A 49 41.89 -1.95 -1.75
N PRO A 50 41.63 -0.67 -1.44
CA PRO A 50 42.53 0.12 -0.61
C PRO A 50 42.43 -0.35 0.86
N GLY A 51 43.36 -1.20 1.31
CA GLY A 51 43.42 -1.72 2.67
C GLY A 51 44.59 -2.70 2.91
N ARG A 52 44.94 -2.97 4.18
CA ARG A 52 46.07 -3.87 4.54
C ARG A 52 45.90 -5.30 4.04
N ALA A 53 44.66 -5.76 3.89
CA ALA A 53 44.34 -6.95 3.12
C ALA A 53 43.91 -6.46 1.72
N ASN A 54 44.71 -6.72 0.69
CA ASN A 54 44.44 -6.36 -0.72
C ASN A 54 43.22 -7.11 -1.32
N SER A 55 42.25 -7.50 -0.50
CA SER A 55 41.06 -8.26 -0.86
C SER A 55 39.93 -8.03 0.15
N LYS A 56 38.74 -7.73 -0.35
CA LYS A 56 37.50 -7.68 0.44
C LYS A 56 36.43 -8.48 -0.31
N ALA A 57 35.66 -9.29 0.41
CA ALA A 57 34.66 -10.16 -0.20
C ALA A 57 33.45 -9.37 -0.72
N CYS A 58 32.92 -9.79 -1.86
CA CYS A 58 31.72 -9.27 -2.48
C CYS A 58 30.80 -10.40 -2.94
N VAL A 59 29.60 -10.06 -3.37
CA VAL A 59 28.71 -10.95 -4.09
C VAL A 59 28.39 -10.41 -5.46
N VAL A 60 28.15 -11.34 -6.38
CA VAL A 60 27.82 -11.07 -7.77
C VAL A 60 26.49 -11.74 -8.04
N LYS A 61 25.50 -10.95 -8.46
CA LYS A 61 24.15 -11.43 -8.77
C LYS A 61 23.94 -11.44 -10.27
N LEU A 62 23.45 -12.57 -10.76
CA LEU A 62 23.18 -12.82 -12.18
C LEU A 62 21.72 -13.23 -12.32
N LEU A 63 21.06 -12.84 -13.42
CA LEU A 63 19.74 -13.40 -13.73
C LEU A 63 19.88 -14.87 -14.11
N LYS A 64 18.92 -15.69 -13.69
CA LYS A 64 18.82 -17.07 -14.15
C LYS A 64 18.47 -17.10 -15.64
N THR A 65 19.00 -18.09 -16.37
CA THR A 65 18.63 -18.35 -17.76
C THR A 65 17.11 -18.53 -17.87
N GLY A 66 16.47 -17.88 -18.85
CA GLY A 66 15.03 -17.93 -19.04
C GLY A 66 14.22 -17.04 -18.09
N ALA A 67 14.86 -16.09 -17.38
CA ALA A 67 14.11 -15.08 -16.63
C ALA A 67 13.23 -14.24 -17.57
N ASN A 68 11.97 -14.01 -17.18
CA ASN A 68 10.95 -13.30 -17.96
C ASN A 68 11.20 -11.78 -18.10
N PHE A 69 12.37 -11.28 -17.72
CA PHE A 69 12.69 -9.86 -17.74
C PHE A 69 14.19 -9.62 -17.98
N SER A 70 14.50 -8.43 -18.50
CA SER A 70 15.86 -8.02 -18.86
C SER A 70 16.72 -7.71 -17.63
N SER A 71 18.04 -7.81 -17.79
CA SER A 71 19.02 -7.37 -16.79
C SER A 71 18.99 -5.87 -16.49
N GLU A 72 18.17 -5.09 -17.20
CA GLU A 72 17.85 -3.71 -16.82
C GLU A 72 17.18 -3.59 -15.44
N CYS A 73 16.53 -4.66 -14.94
CA CYS A 73 15.94 -4.67 -13.60
C CYS A 73 16.97 -4.42 -12.48
N PHE A 74 18.26 -4.64 -12.75
CA PHE A 74 19.32 -4.34 -11.80
C PHE A 74 19.43 -2.84 -11.49
N HIS A 75 19.03 -1.96 -12.41
CA HIS A 75 18.95 -0.54 -12.14
C HIS A 75 17.80 -0.19 -11.16
N ASP A 76 16.72 -0.97 -11.15
CA ASP A 76 15.64 -0.80 -10.17
C ASP A 76 16.09 -1.23 -8.77
N ASP A 77 16.91 -2.27 -8.64
CA ASP A 77 17.51 -2.67 -7.36
C ASP A 77 18.39 -1.56 -6.77
N VAL A 78 19.22 -0.91 -7.61
CA VAL A 78 20.03 0.25 -7.21
C VAL A 78 19.13 1.39 -6.75
N ARG A 79 18.10 1.71 -7.54
CA ARG A 79 17.14 2.78 -7.22
C ARG A 79 16.41 2.53 -5.90
N CYS A 80 16.01 1.28 -5.62
CA CYS A 80 15.38 0.92 -4.35
C CYS A 80 16.33 1.12 -3.17
N ALA A 81 17.58 0.70 -3.30
CA ALA A 81 18.59 0.87 -2.25
C ALA A 81 18.86 2.36 -1.95
N GLU A 82 18.99 3.19 -2.99
CA GLU A 82 19.15 4.64 -2.85
C GLU A 82 17.91 5.29 -2.21
N ALA A 83 16.71 4.91 -2.65
CA ALA A 83 15.44 5.41 -2.11
C ALA A 83 15.20 5.00 -0.65
N ALA A 84 15.85 3.94 -0.17
CA ALA A 84 15.77 3.52 1.22
C ALA A 84 16.56 4.45 2.17
N LEU A 85 17.66 5.06 1.70
CA LEU A 85 18.60 5.79 2.56
C LEU A 85 17.96 6.91 3.40
N PRO A 86 17.08 7.78 2.87
CA PRO A 86 16.40 8.80 3.67
C PRO A 86 15.50 8.20 4.76
N TYR A 87 14.90 7.03 4.52
CA TYR A 87 14.10 6.34 5.52
C TYR A 87 14.97 5.73 6.62
N ILE A 88 16.13 5.18 6.27
CA ILE A 88 17.08 4.65 7.24
C ILE A 88 17.60 5.76 8.15
N GLU A 89 18.01 6.89 7.58
CA GLU A 89 18.49 8.05 8.35
C GLU A 89 17.44 8.54 9.36
N LYS A 90 16.23 8.87 8.88
CA LYS A 90 15.15 9.38 9.73
C LYS A 90 14.69 8.36 10.77
N PHE A 91 14.79 7.05 10.47
CA PHE A 91 14.48 6.01 11.44
C PHE A 91 15.51 5.99 12.58
N HIS A 92 16.79 6.23 12.28
CA HIS A 92 17.82 6.40 13.32
C HIS A 92 17.55 7.65 14.17
N GLU A 93 17.12 8.76 13.57
CA GLU A 93 16.72 9.97 14.31
C GLU A 93 15.59 9.68 15.29
N TYR A 94 14.53 9.01 14.82
CA TYR A 94 13.45 8.54 15.67
C TYR A 94 13.95 7.62 16.79
N PHE A 95 14.81 6.65 16.48
CA PHE A 95 15.33 5.71 17.48
C PHE A 95 16.18 6.39 18.55
N ARG A 96 17.01 7.37 18.17
CA ARG A 96 17.80 8.16 19.12
C ARG A 96 16.91 8.92 20.10
N SER A 97 15.80 9.48 19.61
CA SER A 97 14.85 10.25 20.43
C SER A 97 13.97 9.35 21.30
N ALA A 98 13.37 8.31 20.72
CA ALA A 98 12.39 7.46 21.40
C ALA A 98 13.03 6.37 22.29
N PHE A 99 14.26 5.95 21.99
CA PHE A 99 14.94 4.83 22.65
C PHE A 99 16.38 5.18 23.07
N PRO A 100 16.63 6.29 23.78
CA PRO A 100 17.98 6.79 24.06
C PRO A 100 18.85 5.79 24.85
N LYS A 101 18.25 4.98 25.72
CA LYS A 101 18.95 3.93 26.49
C LYS A 101 19.47 2.78 25.63
N PHE A 102 18.83 2.52 24.49
CA PHE A 102 19.27 1.52 23.52
C PHE A 102 20.30 2.10 22.52
N TYR A 103 20.46 3.43 22.50
CA TYR A 103 21.34 4.19 21.59
C TYR A 103 22.31 5.14 22.30
N PRO A 104 23.19 4.66 23.20
CA PRO A 104 24.23 5.53 23.74
C PRO A 104 25.18 5.96 22.61
N GLY A 105 25.24 7.28 22.33
CA GLY A 105 26.27 7.87 21.47
C GLY A 105 26.00 7.91 19.95
N GLY A 106 24.75 7.76 19.50
CA GLY A 106 24.38 8.04 18.10
C GLY A 106 24.90 7.05 17.05
N GLN A 107 25.24 5.84 17.46
CA GLN A 107 25.75 4.80 16.57
C GLN A 107 24.75 4.42 15.46
N THR A 108 25.23 4.27 14.21
CA THR A 108 24.46 3.61 13.15
C THR A 108 24.37 2.11 13.44
N PHE A 109 23.18 1.54 13.29
CA PHE A 109 22.95 0.11 13.51
C PHE A 109 22.29 -0.59 12.33
N ILE A 110 21.63 0.15 11.44
CA ILE A 110 21.14 -0.38 10.18
C ILE A 110 21.87 0.35 9.07
N LYS A 111 22.42 -0.43 8.14
CA LYS A 111 22.95 0.07 6.87
C LYS A 111 22.25 -0.61 5.71
N VAL A 112 22.32 0.00 4.54
CA VAL A 112 21.86 -0.58 3.27
C VAL A 112 23.06 -0.71 2.36
N ASN A 113 23.29 -1.92 1.82
CA ASN A 113 24.17 -2.07 0.68
C ASN A 113 23.54 -1.36 -0.51
N VAL A 114 24.27 -0.42 -1.10
CA VAL A 114 23.88 0.20 -2.36
C VAL A 114 24.71 -0.46 -3.46
N PRO A 115 24.10 -1.39 -4.23
CA PRO A 115 24.83 -2.14 -5.23
C PRO A 115 25.16 -1.27 -6.44
N THR A 116 25.98 -1.80 -7.35
CA THR A 116 26.22 -1.17 -8.66
C THR A 116 26.08 -2.19 -9.77
N VAL A 117 25.53 -1.75 -10.91
CA VAL A 117 25.40 -2.57 -12.11
C VAL A 117 26.70 -2.56 -12.89
N TRP A 118 27.34 -3.71 -13.07
CA TRP A 118 28.55 -3.87 -13.88
C TRP A 118 28.25 -4.67 -15.14
N GLN A 119 29.08 -4.51 -16.15
CA GLN A 119 29.00 -5.29 -17.38
C GLN A 119 30.04 -6.40 -17.32
N GLN A 120 29.62 -7.65 -17.51
CA GLN A 120 30.57 -8.73 -17.73
C GLN A 120 31.29 -8.51 -19.07
N ILE A 121 32.61 -8.66 -19.06
CA ILE A 121 33.43 -8.68 -20.27
C ILE A 121 33.39 -10.13 -20.81
N ASN A 122 32.94 -10.36 -22.04
CA ASN A 122 32.94 -11.70 -22.65
C ASN A 122 33.84 -11.76 -23.89
N ASP A 123 34.64 -12.84 -23.90
CA ASP A 123 35.51 -13.49 -24.90
C ASP A 123 36.31 -12.67 -25.96
N HIS A 124 37.27 -13.36 -26.59
CA HIS A 124 38.15 -12.82 -27.64
C HIS A 124 37.41 -12.35 -28.90
N ASN A 125 36.09 -12.64 -29.02
CA ASN A 125 35.26 -12.29 -30.17
C ASN A 125 34.43 -11.02 -29.92
N GLY A 126 34.57 -10.35 -28.77
CA GLY A 126 34.01 -9.02 -28.53
C GLY A 126 32.51 -9.00 -28.22
N ASN A 127 31.91 -10.13 -27.87
CA ASN A 127 30.52 -10.18 -27.45
C ASN A 127 30.34 -9.49 -26.09
N ARG A 128 29.36 -8.58 -25.96
CA ARG A 128 29.04 -7.97 -24.67
C ARG A 128 28.48 -9.04 -23.73
N GLY A 129 29.08 -9.20 -22.54
CA GLY A 129 28.58 -10.13 -21.53
C GLY A 129 27.27 -9.66 -20.89
N GLN A 130 26.74 -10.41 -19.92
CA GLN A 130 25.52 -10.02 -19.22
C GLN A 130 25.79 -8.84 -18.26
N LYS A 131 24.80 -7.96 -18.03
CA LYS A 131 24.86 -7.07 -16.85
C LYS A 131 24.75 -7.91 -15.58
N ILE A 132 25.46 -7.50 -14.55
CA ILE A 132 25.47 -8.13 -13.22
C ILE A 132 25.29 -7.06 -12.15
N LEU A 133 24.82 -7.47 -10.98
CA LEU A 133 24.72 -6.59 -9.82
C LEU A 133 25.78 -7.01 -8.80
N VAL A 134 26.62 -6.06 -8.36
CA VAL A 134 27.71 -6.33 -7.40
C VAL A 134 27.52 -5.49 -6.15
N GLU A 135 27.79 -6.09 -4.98
CA GLU A 135 27.71 -5.43 -3.67
C GLU A 135 28.59 -6.14 -2.62
N PRO A 136 28.86 -5.49 -1.47
CA PRO A 136 29.61 -6.11 -0.39
C PRO A 136 28.94 -7.38 0.14
N LEU A 137 29.73 -8.42 0.46
CA LEU A 137 29.22 -9.66 1.04
C LEU A 137 28.62 -9.40 2.44
N ILE A 138 27.41 -9.88 2.67
CA ILE A 138 26.76 -9.88 3.99
C ILE A 138 26.75 -11.32 4.54
N PRO A 139 27.34 -11.57 5.72
CA PRO A 139 27.30 -12.89 6.35
C PRO A 139 25.93 -13.18 7.00
N ASN A 140 25.58 -14.47 7.12
CA ASN A 140 24.36 -14.94 7.78
C ASN A 140 23.06 -14.28 7.25
N PHE A 141 22.95 -14.23 5.93
CA PHE A 141 21.85 -13.56 5.23
C PHE A 141 20.50 -14.21 5.52
N THR A 142 19.52 -13.41 5.94
CA THR A 142 18.18 -13.83 6.32
C THR A 142 17.16 -12.81 5.83
N LYS A 143 15.97 -13.28 5.46
CA LYS A 143 14.83 -12.43 5.10
C LYS A 143 13.93 -12.20 6.31
N PHE A 144 13.63 -10.93 6.61
CA PHE A 144 12.88 -10.51 7.79
C PHE A 144 11.41 -10.24 7.49
N ASN A 145 11.13 -9.71 6.30
CA ASN A 145 9.77 -9.53 5.78
C ASN A 145 9.75 -9.60 4.26
N SER A 146 8.56 -9.63 3.67
CA SER A 146 8.39 -9.68 2.22
C SER A 146 7.56 -8.52 1.68
N ASN A 147 7.68 -8.27 0.38
CA ASN A 147 6.83 -7.32 -0.34
C ASN A 147 5.36 -7.78 -0.52
N SER A 148 5.04 -9.04 -0.20
CA SER A 148 3.67 -9.54 -0.10
C SER A 148 3.10 -9.51 1.33
N GLY A 149 3.81 -8.90 2.29
CA GLY A 149 3.31 -8.68 3.65
C GLY A 149 3.56 -9.82 4.63
N LYS A 150 4.42 -10.80 4.30
CA LYS A 150 4.84 -11.83 5.24
C LYS A 150 5.93 -11.27 6.15
N ALA A 151 5.94 -11.68 7.40
CA ALA A 151 6.86 -11.19 8.41
C ALA A 151 7.37 -12.34 9.30
N ASP A 152 8.65 -12.33 9.63
CA ASP A 152 9.16 -13.06 10.79
C ASP A 152 8.79 -12.27 12.05
N ALA A 153 7.94 -12.85 12.90
CA ALA A 153 7.45 -12.21 14.13
C ALA A 153 8.57 -11.86 15.12
N ARG A 154 9.74 -12.50 15.02
CA ARG A 154 10.92 -12.23 15.86
C ARG A 154 11.62 -10.92 15.44
N CYS A 155 11.46 -10.50 14.19
CA CYS A 155 12.17 -9.36 13.59
C CYS A 155 11.39 -8.04 13.77
N LYS A 156 11.08 -7.67 15.02
CA LYS A 156 10.24 -6.50 15.35
C LYS A 156 10.76 -5.16 14.81
N ILE A 157 12.06 -4.93 14.84
CA ILE A 157 12.68 -3.69 14.32
C ILE A 157 12.48 -3.57 12.81
N ALA A 158 12.62 -4.68 12.06
CA ALA A 158 12.37 -4.68 10.61
C ALA A 158 10.91 -4.30 10.30
N GLN A 159 9.94 -4.85 11.06
CA GLN A 159 8.53 -4.46 10.93
C GLN A 159 8.30 -2.98 11.24
N ALA A 160 8.95 -2.46 12.27
CA ALA A 160 8.84 -1.05 12.65
C ALA A 160 9.49 -0.12 11.61
N LEU A 161 10.61 -0.51 10.99
CA LEU A 161 11.24 0.24 9.91
C LEU A 161 10.33 0.33 8.68
N SER A 162 9.71 -0.78 8.30
CA SER A 162 8.72 -0.78 7.21
C SER A 162 7.53 0.13 7.54
N HIS A 163 6.93 0.01 8.74
CA HIS A 163 5.84 0.92 9.16
C HIS A 163 6.29 2.39 9.22
N PHE A 164 7.50 2.66 9.72
CA PHE A 164 8.05 4.01 9.77
C PHE A 164 8.17 4.64 8.38
N SER A 165 8.66 3.89 7.38
CA SER A 165 8.79 4.42 6.02
C SER A 165 7.43 4.83 5.42
N TYR A 166 6.36 4.08 5.73
CA TYR A 166 4.99 4.45 5.38
C TYR A 166 4.56 5.76 6.05
N HIS A 167 4.86 5.94 7.33
CA HIS A 167 4.58 7.19 8.01
C HIS A 167 5.40 8.36 7.45
N ALA A 168 6.72 8.17 7.29
CA ALA A 168 7.66 9.20 6.83
C ALA A 168 7.40 9.66 5.39
N SER A 169 6.77 8.83 4.56
CA SER A 169 6.37 9.16 3.19
C SER A 169 4.98 9.80 3.09
N ASP A 170 4.32 10.05 4.23
CA ASP A 170 2.89 10.40 4.33
C ASP A 170 1.97 9.38 3.64
N GLY A 171 2.33 8.10 3.74
CA GLY A 171 1.56 6.97 3.25
C GLY A 171 1.66 6.73 1.75
N ARG A 172 2.64 7.33 1.07
CA ARG A 172 2.84 7.18 -0.39
C ARG A 172 3.79 6.05 -0.77
N GLU A 173 4.68 5.66 0.13
CA GLU A 173 5.72 4.68 -0.11
C GLU A 173 5.93 3.79 1.12
N ILE A 174 6.39 2.56 0.91
CA ILE A 174 6.82 1.69 2.01
C ILE A 174 8.05 0.88 1.62
N LEU A 175 9.02 0.86 2.51
CA LEU A 175 10.21 0.03 2.46
C LEU A 175 9.88 -1.36 3.02
N CYS A 176 10.02 -2.41 2.22
CA CYS A 176 9.72 -3.78 2.59
C CYS A 176 10.72 -4.75 1.92
N ASP A 177 10.40 -6.04 1.95
CA ASP A 177 11.31 -7.10 1.50
C ASP A 177 12.67 -7.04 2.21
N LEU A 178 12.64 -6.62 3.48
CA LEU A 178 13.82 -6.39 4.29
C LEU A 178 14.54 -7.72 4.50
N GLN A 179 15.76 -7.79 4.02
CA GLN A 179 16.64 -8.95 4.09
C GLN A 179 18.09 -8.52 4.22
N GLY A 180 18.89 -9.33 4.89
CA GLY A 180 20.23 -8.95 5.25
C GLY A 180 20.80 -9.78 6.39
N GLY A 181 21.83 -9.25 7.05
CA GLY A 181 22.56 -9.99 8.08
C GLY A 181 23.38 -9.07 8.97
N ARG A 182 23.90 -9.63 10.06
CA ARG A 182 24.73 -8.88 11.00
C ARG A 182 26.17 -8.84 10.51
N ASP A 183 26.70 -7.64 10.31
CA ASP A 183 28.09 -7.38 9.97
C ASP A 183 28.72 -6.48 11.05
N GLY A 184 29.48 -7.10 11.95
CA GLY A 184 30.03 -6.45 13.14
C GLY A 184 28.94 -5.87 14.06
N LYS A 185 28.95 -4.54 14.23
CA LYS A 185 27.99 -3.81 15.05
C LYS A 185 26.72 -3.39 14.28
N ASN A 186 26.69 -3.58 12.96
CA ASN A 186 25.59 -3.17 12.11
C ASN A 186 24.77 -4.39 11.66
N TYR A 187 23.49 -4.18 11.42
CA TYR A 187 22.69 -4.99 10.52
C TYR A 187 22.72 -4.33 9.14
N VAL A 188 23.14 -5.09 8.14
CA VAL A 188 23.25 -4.61 6.76
C VAL A 188 22.10 -5.24 5.96
N LEU A 189 21.30 -4.40 5.33
CA LEU A 189 20.21 -4.76 4.44
C LEU A 189 20.69 -4.75 2.99
N SER A 190 20.10 -5.60 2.16
CA SER A 190 20.30 -5.63 0.71
C SER A 190 19.00 -6.09 0.04
N ASP A 191 18.90 -5.91 -1.29
CA ASP A 191 17.74 -6.27 -2.10
C ASP A 191 16.42 -5.79 -1.47
N VAL A 192 16.44 -4.56 -0.94
CA VAL A 192 15.26 -3.93 -0.37
C VAL A 192 14.28 -3.57 -1.49
N VAL A 193 12.99 -3.60 -1.18
CA VAL A 193 11.94 -3.16 -2.11
C VAL A 193 11.29 -1.90 -1.57
N VAL A 194 11.07 -0.93 -2.45
CA VAL A 194 10.20 0.21 -2.16
C VAL A 194 8.92 0.02 -2.97
N MET A 195 7.78 -0.14 -2.29
CA MET A 195 6.48 -0.05 -2.96
C MET A 195 6.01 1.40 -2.93
N SER A 196 5.47 1.88 -4.04
CA SER A 196 5.02 3.27 -4.19
C SER A 196 3.61 3.34 -4.78
N ALA A 197 2.84 4.35 -4.39
CA ALA A 197 1.50 4.55 -4.97
C ALA A 197 1.50 4.59 -6.51
N ASP A 198 2.60 5.11 -7.09
CA ASP A 198 2.77 5.34 -8.54
C ASP A 198 3.53 4.21 -9.27
N LYS A 199 3.94 3.13 -8.59
CA LYS A 199 4.67 1.99 -9.17
C LYS A 199 5.99 2.35 -9.89
N LYS A 200 6.81 3.21 -9.29
CA LYS A 200 8.02 3.77 -9.94
C LYS A 200 9.34 3.01 -9.66
N TYR A 201 9.29 1.94 -8.88
CA TYR A 201 10.48 1.20 -8.42
C TYR A 201 10.65 -0.20 -9.04
N GLY A 202 10.11 -0.40 -10.25
CA GLY A 202 10.31 -1.62 -11.03
C GLY A 202 9.37 -2.77 -10.66
N ILE A 203 9.71 -3.98 -11.10
CA ILE A 203 8.79 -5.14 -11.09
C ILE A 203 8.47 -5.69 -9.70
N THR A 204 9.19 -5.31 -8.65
CA THR A 204 8.91 -5.70 -7.26
C THR A 204 8.01 -4.68 -6.54
N ASP A 205 7.76 -3.53 -7.16
CA ASP A 205 6.81 -2.51 -6.70
C ASP A 205 5.37 -2.93 -7.06
N LEU A 206 4.72 -3.61 -6.12
CA LEU A 206 3.32 -4.05 -6.27
C LEU A 206 2.33 -2.88 -6.20
N GLY A 207 2.80 -1.65 -5.99
CA GLY A 207 2.03 -0.43 -5.97
C GLY A 207 1.17 -0.25 -4.71
N LEU A 208 0.12 0.55 -4.84
CA LEU A 208 -0.86 0.76 -3.79
C LEU A 208 -1.45 -0.54 -3.22
N PRO A 209 -1.78 -1.59 -4.02
CA PRO A 209 -2.21 -2.87 -3.47
C PRO A 209 -1.17 -3.53 -2.57
N GLY A 210 0.12 -3.42 -2.90
CA GLY A 210 1.22 -3.93 -2.06
C GLY A 210 1.34 -3.18 -0.73
N ILE A 211 1.29 -1.84 -0.79
CA ILE A 211 1.27 -0.98 0.41
C ILE A 211 0.09 -1.35 1.31
N GLU A 212 -1.11 -1.44 0.73
CA GLU A 212 -2.32 -1.79 1.45
C GLU A 212 -2.21 -3.22 2.05
N ASN A 213 -1.66 -4.17 1.29
CA ASN A 213 -1.46 -5.53 1.76
C ASN A 213 -0.48 -5.60 2.93
N PHE A 214 0.62 -4.84 2.90
CA PHE A 214 1.52 -4.74 4.05
C PHE A 214 0.78 -4.17 5.27
N CYS A 215 0.07 -3.05 5.11
CA CYS A 215 -0.69 -2.43 6.20
C CYS A 215 -1.77 -3.36 6.79
N ALA A 216 -2.40 -4.20 5.96
CA ALA A 216 -3.42 -5.15 6.39
C ALA A 216 -2.87 -6.34 7.21
N HIS A 217 -1.57 -6.61 7.11
CA HIS A 217 -0.89 -7.69 7.85
C HIS A 217 0.04 -7.16 8.95
N HIS A 218 0.36 -5.87 8.95
CA HIS A 218 1.21 -5.27 9.96
C HIS A 218 0.51 -5.19 11.31
N VAL A 219 1.20 -5.66 12.35
CA VAL A 219 0.81 -5.45 13.75
C VAL A 219 1.89 -4.59 14.39
N CYS A 220 1.51 -3.39 14.84
CA CYS A 220 2.44 -2.50 15.52
C CYS A 220 3.07 -3.20 16.73
N ASN A 221 4.35 -2.95 16.95
CA ASN A 221 5.11 -3.53 18.06
C ASN A 221 5.74 -2.44 18.93
N CYS A 222 6.55 -2.84 19.92
CA CYS A 222 7.16 -1.93 20.89
C CYS A 222 8.09 -0.86 20.30
N PHE A 223 8.52 -1.01 19.04
CA PHE A 223 9.33 -0.01 18.33
C PHE A 223 8.49 0.95 17.47
N CYS A 224 7.22 0.64 17.23
CA CYS A 224 6.31 1.51 16.50
C CYS A 224 5.79 2.64 17.40
N SER A 225 5.68 3.84 16.84
CA SER A 225 4.98 4.94 17.52
C SER A 225 3.47 4.87 17.25
N ARG A 226 2.66 5.15 18.27
CA ARG A 226 1.20 5.29 18.13
C ARG A 226 0.79 6.50 17.28
N LEU A 227 1.70 7.47 17.09
CA LEU A 227 1.47 8.66 16.28
C LEU A 227 1.77 8.44 14.79
N TRP A 228 2.33 7.27 14.44
CA TRP A 228 2.63 6.97 13.05
C TRP A 228 1.36 6.72 12.25
N LYS A 229 1.40 7.16 11.00
CA LYS A 229 0.31 6.94 10.04
C LYS A 229 0.05 5.45 9.92
N THR A 230 -1.22 5.08 9.98
CA THR A 230 -1.71 3.73 9.72
C THR A 230 -2.77 3.81 8.63
N TRP A 231 -3.11 2.65 8.07
CA TRP A 231 -4.20 2.56 7.10
C TRP A 231 -5.38 1.83 7.73
N SER A 232 -6.31 2.59 8.31
CA SER A 232 -7.58 2.07 8.80
C SER A 232 -8.40 1.49 7.64
N GLY A 233 -8.68 0.19 7.68
CA GLY A 233 -9.41 -0.52 6.63
C GLY A 233 -8.56 -1.03 5.48
N ALA A 234 -7.25 -1.20 5.69
CA ALA A 234 -6.36 -1.85 4.72
C ALA A 234 -6.84 -3.26 4.36
N ARG A 235 -6.85 -3.57 3.06
CA ARG A 235 -7.30 -4.85 2.49
C ARG A 235 -6.14 -5.78 2.16
N ARG A 236 -6.45 -7.07 2.21
CA ARG A 236 -5.55 -8.14 1.79
C ARG A 236 -5.75 -8.40 0.29
N HIS A 237 -4.72 -8.11 -0.50
CA HIS A 237 -4.71 -8.31 -1.96
C HIS A 237 -3.91 -9.55 -2.36
N TYR A 238 -2.89 -9.89 -1.59
CA TYR A 238 -1.97 -10.98 -1.87
C TYR A 238 -1.87 -11.91 -0.68
N GLN A 239 -1.71 -13.21 -0.94
CA GLN A 239 -1.34 -14.16 0.09
C GLN A 239 0.11 -13.87 0.54
N PRO A 240 0.36 -13.63 1.84
CA PRO A 240 1.71 -13.36 2.31
C PRO A 240 2.64 -14.57 2.19
N GLU A 241 3.75 -14.40 1.47
CA GLU A 241 4.80 -15.42 1.33
C GLU A 241 6.18 -14.83 1.61
N MET A 242 7.14 -15.63 2.10
CA MET A 242 8.51 -15.15 2.33
C MET A 242 9.34 -15.01 1.03
N CYS A 243 8.79 -15.37 -0.13
CA CYS A 243 9.43 -15.10 -1.42
C CYS A 243 9.25 -13.61 -1.81
N THR A 244 10.07 -13.11 -2.74
CA THR A 244 9.84 -11.81 -3.37
C THR A 244 8.85 -12.01 -4.51
N THR A 245 7.71 -11.32 -4.45
CA THR A 245 6.67 -11.38 -5.48
C THR A 245 6.95 -10.33 -6.56
N ILE A 246 6.88 -10.69 -7.85
CA ILE A 246 6.99 -9.71 -8.94
C ILE A 246 5.63 -9.41 -9.58
N THR A 247 5.51 -8.27 -10.24
CA THR A 247 4.28 -7.86 -10.96
C THR A 247 3.83 -8.91 -11.98
N LEU A 248 4.76 -9.59 -12.66
CA LEU A 248 4.44 -10.65 -13.63
C LEU A 248 3.82 -11.90 -12.98
N ASP A 249 4.15 -12.20 -11.71
CA ASP A 249 3.58 -13.34 -10.99
C ASP A 249 2.11 -13.10 -10.65
N VAL A 250 1.77 -11.84 -10.38
CA VAL A 250 0.41 -11.43 -10.04
C VAL A 250 -0.44 -11.13 -11.28
N GLU A 251 0.16 -11.10 -12.47
CA GLU A 251 -0.54 -11.03 -13.75
C GLU A 251 -1.15 -12.37 -14.20
N HIS A 252 -0.74 -13.51 -13.61
CA HIS A 252 -1.26 -14.86 -13.93
C HIS A 252 -1.99 -15.58 -12.79
N ILE A 253 -2.05 -14.99 -11.60
CA ILE A 253 -3.09 -15.37 -10.64
C ILE A 253 -4.37 -14.71 -11.18
N PRO A 254 -5.51 -15.42 -11.32
CA PRO A 254 -6.78 -14.75 -11.55
C PRO A 254 -6.94 -13.79 -10.39
N VAL A 255 -6.66 -12.51 -10.66
CA VAL A 255 -6.95 -11.41 -9.76
C VAL A 255 -8.39 -11.66 -9.34
N PRO A 256 -8.71 -11.89 -8.05
CA PRO A 256 -10.10 -11.85 -7.66
C PRO A 256 -10.56 -10.45 -8.06
N LEU A 257 -11.39 -10.38 -9.11
CA LEU A 257 -11.91 -9.21 -9.81
C LEU A 257 -12.20 -8.04 -8.86
N SER A 258 -11.17 -7.32 -8.41
CA SER A 258 -11.32 -6.32 -7.36
C SER A 258 -10.30 -5.18 -7.39
N ALA A 259 -9.25 -5.24 -8.22
CA ALA A 259 -8.36 -4.10 -8.47
C ALA A 259 -8.94 -3.11 -9.50
N ARG A 260 -10.19 -2.73 -9.26
CA ARG A 260 -10.96 -1.52 -9.65
C ARG A 260 -12.45 -1.78 -9.35
N LYS A 261 -12.77 -2.31 -8.16
CA LYS A 261 -14.16 -2.68 -7.85
C LYS A 261 -15.05 -1.53 -7.43
N TYR A 262 -14.63 -0.27 -7.56
CA TYR A 262 -15.55 0.82 -7.28
C TYR A 262 -15.31 2.12 -8.03
N GLN A 263 -16.40 2.76 -8.43
CA GLN A 263 -16.44 4.13 -8.92
C GLN A 263 -17.04 5.05 -7.86
N ARG A 264 -16.62 6.32 -7.85
CA ARG A 264 -17.28 7.38 -7.05
C ARG A 264 -18.31 8.08 -7.92
N VAL A 265 -19.58 7.93 -7.58
CA VAL A 265 -20.71 8.52 -8.31
C VAL A 265 -21.60 9.30 -7.36
N PHE A 266 -22.40 10.23 -7.87
CA PHE A 266 -23.44 10.85 -7.04
C PHE A 266 -24.59 9.85 -6.85
N PRO A 267 -25.20 9.76 -5.65
CA PRO A 267 -26.38 8.89 -5.44
C PRO A 267 -27.54 9.21 -6.39
N SER A 268 -27.64 10.45 -6.87
CA SER A 268 -28.61 10.90 -7.87
C SER A 268 -28.36 10.35 -9.28
N ASP A 269 -27.16 9.84 -9.58
CA ASP A 269 -26.80 9.29 -10.90
C ASP A 269 -27.16 7.81 -11.04
N ILE A 270 -27.54 7.15 -9.94
CA ILE A 270 -27.87 5.73 -9.91
C ILE A 270 -29.39 5.57 -9.83
N MET A 271 -29.97 4.79 -10.73
CA MET A 271 -31.40 4.46 -10.77
C MET A 271 -31.72 3.24 -9.92
N PHE A 272 -32.94 3.16 -9.40
CA PHE A 272 -33.45 1.95 -8.76
C PHE A 272 -33.78 0.87 -9.80
N THR A 273 -33.61 -0.39 -9.42
CA THR A 273 -34.09 -1.53 -10.21
C THR A 273 -35.54 -1.89 -9.91
N GLN A 274 -36.06 -1.47 -8.75
CA GLN A 274 -37.38 -1.83 -8.24
C GLN A 274 -38.20 -0.59 -7.90
N LYS A 275 -39.52 -0.69 -8.01
CA LYS A 275 -40.55 0.30 -7.63
C LYS A 275 -40.76 0.38 -6.13
N SER A 276 -40.39 -0.66 -5.37
CA SER A 276 -40.57 -0.66 -3.92
C SER A 276 -39.53 -1.43 -3.11
N ILE A 277 -39.25 -0.93 -1.90
CA ILE A 277 -38.37 -1.54 -0.89
C ILE A 277 -39.07 -1.67 0.46
N LYS A 278 -38.58 -2.58 1.31
CA LYS A 278 -38.93 -2.59 2.74
C LYS A 278 -38.18 -1.46 3.46
N ASP A 279 -38.80 -0.91 4.50
CA ASP A 279 -38.17 0.09 5.38
C ASP A 279 -37.01 -0.47 6.21
N ARG A 280 -37.11 -1.73 6.64
CA ARG A 280 -36.08 -2.35 7.49
C ARG A 280 -35.03 -3.11 6.69
N PHE A 281 -33.78 -3.04 7.14
CA PHE A 281 -32.67 -3.91 6.75
C PHE A 281 -32.78 -5.29 7.43
N HIS A 282 -31.85 -6.20 7.12
CA HIS A 282 -31.87 -7.55 7.69
C HIS A 282 -31.54 -7.56 9.20
N ASP A 283 -30.78 -6.58 9.65
CA ASP A 283 -30.42 -6.33 11.06
C ASP A 283 -31.54 -5.63 11.86
N GLY A 284 -32.69 -5.35 11.24
CA GLY A 284 -33.85 -4.69 11.87
C GLY A 284 -33.82 -3.16 11.83
N ASN A 285 -32.71 -2.54 11.44
CA ASN A 285 -32.56 -1.09 11.35
C ASN A 285 -33.44 -0.51 10.24
N THR A 286 -34.05 0.65 10.46
CA THR A 286 -34.88 1.36 9.45
C THR A 286 -34.02 2.23 8.55
N LEU A 287 -34.54 2.62 7.37
CA LEU A 287 -33.87 3.57 6.48
C LEU A 287 -33.55 4.89 7.21
N LEU A 288 -34.49 5.38 8.02
CA LEU A 288 -34.32 6.59 8.81
C LEU A 288 -33.22 6.44 9.86
N TYR A 289 -33.25 5.36 10.64
CA TYR A 289 -32.27 5.13 11.69
C TYR A 289 -30.86 5.08 11.09
N THR A 290 -30.65 4.31 10.02
CA THR A 290 -29.36 4.24 9.34
C THR A 290 -28.91 5.60 8.76
N ALA A 291 -29.85 6.40 8.24
CA ALA A 291 -29.51 7.75 7.75
C ALA A 291 -29.10 8.68 8.89
N LEU A 292 -29.80 8.63 10.04
CA LEU A 292 -29.47 9.44 11.22
C LEU A 292 -28.12 9.05 11.82
N THR A 293 -27.84 7.77 12.01
CA THR A 293 -26.56 7.31 12.57
C THR A 293 -25.37 7.69 11.67
N LEU A 294 -25.54 7.61 10.34
CA LEU A 294 -24.56 8.13 9.37
C LEU A 294 -24.42 9.65 9.41
N ALA A 295 -25.52 10.40 9.56
CA ALA A 295 -25.50 11.86 9.65
C ALA A 295 -24.85 12.35 10.96
N ARG A 296 -25.03 11.60 12.05
CA ARG A 296 -24.39 11.80 13.36
C ARG A 296 -22.94 11.32 13.41
N GLN A 297 -22.48 10.57 12.40
CA GLN A 297 -21.16 9.92 12.37
C GLN A 297 -20.97 8.86 13.48
N GLU A 298 -22.06 8.29 13.99
CA GLU A 298 -22.02 7.14 14.91
C GLU A 298 -21.52 5.87 14.19
N ILE A 299 -21.77 5.80 12.88
CA ILE A 299 -21.22 4.79 11.97
C ILE A 299 -20.64 5.48 10.73
N GLN A 300 -19.63 4.86 10.12
CA GLN A 300 -18.98 5.34 8.91
C GLN A 300 -19.67 4.80 7.65
N LYS A 301 -19.50 5.51 6.52
CA LYS A 301 -19.99 5.06 5.21
C LYS A 301 -19.42 3.71 4.79
N SER A 302 -18.22 3.36 5.27
CA SER A 302 -17.57 2.07 5.04
C SER A 302 -18.24 0.91 5.78
N ASP A 303 -19.01 1.21 6.83
CA ASP A 303 -19.71 0.20 7.63
C ASP A 303 -20.99 -0.26 6.93
N ILE A 304 -21.47 0.51 5.96
CA ILE A 304 -22.52 0.10 5.03
C ILE A 304 -21.90 -0.70 3.88
N PRO A 305 -22.36 -1.95 3.62
CA PRO A 305 -21.87 -2.73 2.50
C PRO A 305 -21.94 -1.96 1.18
N MET A 306 -20.91 -2.10 0.34
CA MET A 306 -20.78 -1.37 -0.92
C MET A 306 -21.90 -1.71 -1.89
N ILE A 307 -22.53 -0.68 -2.48
CA ILE A 307 -23.63 -0.87 -3.44
C ILE A 307 -23.09 -1.47 -4.74
N THR A 308 -23.71 -2.55 -5.21
CA THR A 308 -23.50 -3.06 -6.57
C THR A 308 -24.40 -2.32 -7.55
N VAL A 309 -23.80 -1.78 -8.59
CA VAL A 309 -24.42 -0.99 -9.67
C VAL A 309 -24.16 -1.70 -10.99
N VAL A 310 -25.22 -1.91 -11.76
CA VAL A 310 -25.15 -2.48 -13.10
C VAL A 310 -25.07 -1.35 -14.10
N GLN A 311 -24.07 -1.40 -15.00
CA GLN A 311 -24.02 -0.50 -16.16
C GLN A 311 -24.79 -1.14 -17.31
N CYS A 312 -25.92 -0.54 -17.66
CA CYS A 312 -26.77 -0.96 -18.78
C CYS A 312 -26.14 -0.55 -20.13
N LYS A 313 -26.59 -1.18 -21.23
CA LYS A 313 -26.06 -0.93 -22.59
C LYS A 313 -26.25 0.53 -23.05
N ASP A 314 -27.29 1.19 -22.54
CA ASP A 314 -27.61 2.60 -22.77
C ASP A 314 -26.77 3.57 -21.91
N GLY A 315 -25.84 3.06 -21.10
CA GLY A 315 -25.01 3.83 -20.17
C GLY A 315 -25.67 4.11 -18.82
N THR A 316 -26.94 3.72 -18.63
CA THR A 316 -27.67 3.92 -17.36
C THR A 316 -27.05 3.08 -16.24
N LEU A 317 -26.89 3.69 -15.07
CA LEU A 317 -26.43 3.01 -13.85
C LEU A 317 -27.63 2.57 -13.00
N ARG A 318 -27.76 1.27 -12.70
CA ARG A 318 -28.88 0.73 -11.92
C ARG A 318 -28.43 -0.03 -10.68
N SER A 319 -29.01 0.24 -9.52
CA SER A 319 -28.61 -0.40 -8.25
C SER A 319 -29.26 -1.77 -8.06
N LEU A 320 -28.48 -2.76 -7.64
CA LEU A 320 -29.02 -4.00 -7.08
C LEU A 320 -29.38 -3.85 -5.59
N ASP A 321 -28.99 -2.75 -4.95
CA ASP A 321 -29.10 -2.53 -3.51
C ASP A 321 -29.96 -1.32 -3.17
N ASN A 322 -31.19 -1.35 -3.66
CA ASN A 322 -32.14 -0.23 -3.61
C ASN A 322 -32.32 0.38 -2.20
N ARG A 323 -32.32 -0.42 -1.12
CA ARG A 323 -32.40 0.10 0.26
C ARG A 323 -31.18 0.95 0.65
N ARG A 324 -29.97 0.50 0.30
CA ARG A 324 -28.73 1.25 0.58
C ARG A 324 -28.67 2.53 -0.25
N LEU A 325 -29.05 2.44 -1.53
CA LEU A 325 -29.14 3.61 -2.39
C LEU A 325 -30.13 4.65 -1.85
N ALA A 326 -31.29 4.20 -1.33
CA ALA A 326 -32.29 5.09 -0.74
C ALA A 326 -31.73 5.91 0.43
N VAL A 327 -30.99 5.28 1.36
CA VAL A 327 -30.29 5.98 2.47
C VAL A 327 -29.31 7.02 1.93
N PHE A 328 -28.46 6.64 0.97
CA PHE A 328 -27.48 7.57 0.42
C PHE A 328 -28.10 8.71 -0.40
N ARG A 329 -29.27 8.51 -1.02
CA ARG A 329 -30.02 9.60 -1.66
C ARG A 329 -30.55 10.61 -0.64
N LEU A 330 -31.13 10.15 0.48
CA LEU A 330 -31.56 11.03 1.58
C LEU A 330 -30.39 11.86 2.14
N LEU A 331 -29.24 11.23 2.36
CA LEU A 331 -28.02 11.91 2.81
C LEU A 331 -27.45 12.88 1.77
N GLY A 332 -27.59 12.57 0.48
CA GLY A 332 -27.17 13.44 -0.63
C GLY A 332 -28.03 14.72 -0.71
N MET A 333 -29.35 14.57 -0.62
CA MET A 333 -30.31 15.70 -0.62
C MET A 333 -30.08 16.64 0.56
N THR A 334 -29.76 16.07 1.73
CA THR A 334 -29.47 16.84 2.95
C THR A 334 -28.02 17.34 3.04
N ARG A 335 -27.24 17.19 1.95
CA ARG A 335 -25.83 17.60 1.83
C ARG A 335 -24.90 17.00 2.89
N LYS A 336 -25.28 15.88 3.52
CA LYS A 336 -24.41 15.13 4.43
C LYS A 336 -23.35 14.35 3.67
N ILE A 337 -23.60 14.04 2.39
CA ILE A 337 -22.64 13.38 1.49
C ILE A 337 -22.70 13.98 0.08
N HIS A 338 -21.57 13.90 -0.65
CA HIS A 338 -21.52 14.26 -2.07
C HIS A 338 -21.48 13.03 -2.99
N LYS A 339 -20.45 12.18 -2.87
CA LYS A 339 -20.27 10.97 -3.69
C LYS A 339 -20.19 9.72 -2.84
N ILE A 340 -20.59 8.59 -3.41
CA ILE A 340 -20.53 7.27 -2.78
C ILE A 340 -19.65 6.32 -3.61
N LYS A 341 -19.00 5.36 -2.93
CA LYS A 341 -18.27 4.28 -3.58
C LYS A 341 -19.26 3.18 -3.98
N VAL A 342 -19.30 2.84 -5.26
CA VAL A 342 -20.17 1.76 -5.78
C VAL A 342 -19.36 0.81 -6.63
N GLU A 343 -19.67 -0.49 -6.56
CA GLU A 343 -19.14 -1.48 -7.47
C GLU A 343 -19.91 -1.46 -8.78
N ILE A 344 -19.27 -1.08 -9.89
CA ILE A 344 -19.88 -1.20 -11.21
C ILE A 344 -19.59 -2.57 -11.80
N VAL A 345 -20.65 -3.28 -12.20
CA VAL A 345 -20.59 -4.58 -12.87
C VAL A 345 -21.31 -4.54 -14.22
N PRO A 346 -20.80 -5.25 -15.24
CA PRO A 346 -21.55 -5.44 -16.48
C PRO A 346 -22.77 -6.33 -16.22
N VAL A 347 -23.88 -6.09 -16.95
CA VAL A 347 -25.12 -6.88 -16.86
C VAL A 347 -24.84 -8.38 -16.98
N SER A 348 -23.92 -8.78 -17.87
CA SER A 348 -23.57 -10.19 -18.11
C SER A 348 -23.09 -10.94 -16.85
N ARG A 349 -22.49 -10.24 -15.88
CA ARG A 349 -21.97 -10.85 -14.65
C ARG A 349 -23.07 -11.14 -13.62
N VAL A 350 -24.18 -10.42 -13.70
CA VAL A 350 -25.26 -10.42 -12.70
C VAL A 350 -26.63 -10.56 -13.34
N ALA A 351 -26.69 -11.21 -14.52
CA ALA A 351 -27.88 -11.24 -15.37
C ALA A 351 -29.10 -11.80 -14.62
N ASP A 352 -28.94 -12.90 -13.90
CA ASP A 352 -30.04 -13.54 -13.16
C ASP A 352 -30.59 -12.65 -12.04
N GLU A 353 -29.70 -12.06 -11.23
CA GLU A 353 -30.09 -11.17 -10.14
C GLU A 353 -30.71 -9.88 -10.67
N TYR A 354 -30.13 -9.32 -11.73
CA TYR A 354 -30.62 -8.12 -12.39
C TYR A 354 -32.01 -8.36 -12.99
N ASN A 355 -32.20 -9.43 -13.75
CA ASN A 355 -33.50 -9.78 -14.35
C ASN A 355 -34.57 -10.04 -13.29
N ARG A 356 -34.19 -10.65 -12.16
CA ARG A 356 -35.11 -10.88 -11.03
C ARG A 356 -35.51 -9.59 -10.31
N LYS A 357 -34.61 -8.61 -10.24
CA LYS A 357 -34.84 -7.34 -9.52
C LYS A 357 -35.42 -6.25 -10.41
N PHE A 358 -35.14 -6.25 -11.70
CA PHE A 358 -35.56 -5.19 -12.61
C PHE A 358 -37.04 -5.32 -12.97
N ASP A 359 -37.83 -4.31 -12.62
CA ASP A 359 -39.30 -4.32 -12.81
C ASP A 359 -39.80 -3.43 -13.97
N GLY A 360 -38.89 -3.04 -14.86
CA GLY A 360 -39.20 -2.25 -16.06
C GLY A 360 -39.43 -0.75 -15.82
N GLY A 361 -39.26 -0.24 -14.59
CA GLY A 361 -39.42 1.19 -14.28
C GLY A 361 -38.25 2.08 -14.74
N ASN A 362 -38.51 3.40 -14.82
CA ASN A 362 -37.45 4.39 -15.05
C ASN A 362 -36.38 4.36 -13.93
N GLY A 363 -36.76 4.02 -12.71
CA GLY A 363 -35.88 3.91 -11.54
C GLY A 363 -35.54 5.25 -10.88
N GLU A 364 -36.26 6.33 -11.21
CA GLU A 364 -36.02 7.64 -10.60
C GLU A 364 -36.53 7.75 -9.17
N GLU A 365 -37.52 6.93 -8.80
CA GLU A 365 -38.15 6.96 -7.49
C GLU A 365 -38.36 5.55 -6.95
N ILE A 366 -38.45 5.42 -5.62
CA ILE A 366 -38.79 4.15 -4.98
C ILE A 366 -39.76 4.35 -3.82
N HIS A 367 -40.79 3.51 -3.79
CA HIS A 367 -41.80 3.48 -2.73
C HIS A 367 -41.35 2.63 -1.54
N VAL A 368 -41.52 3.15 -0.32
CA VAL A 368 -41.26 2.39 0.91
C VAL A 368 -42.54 1.65 1.30
N ARG A 369 -42.53 0.32 1.20
CA ARG A 369 -43.70 -0.55 1.45
C ARG A 369 -44.29 -0.31 2.83
N GLN A 370 -45.62 -0.45 2.94
CA GLN A 370 -46.36 -0.24 4.19
C GLN A 370 -46.21 1.17 4.76
N SER A 371 -45.91 2.15 3.91
CA SER A 371 -45.84 3.56 4.26
C SER A 371 -46.30 4.41 3.07
N ASN A 372 -46.63 5.68 3.30
CA ASN A 372 -46.91 6.63 2.21
C ASN A 372 -45.65 7.41 1.78
N GLN A 373 -44.45 6.80 1.94
CA GLN A 373 -43.18 7.45 1.65
C GLN A 373 -42.59 7.03 0.31
N THR A 374 -42.02 8.00 -0.39
CA THR A 374 -41.31 7.81 -1.67
C THR A 374 -39.98 8.54 -1.62
N ILE A 375 -38.91 7.87 -2.04
CA ILE A 375 -37.56 8.47 -2.11
C ILE A 375 -37.22 8.66 -3.58
N GLY A 376 -37.18 9.93 -4.01
CA GLY A 376 -36.96 10.33 -5.39
C GLY A 376 -35.49 10.51 -5.75
N ARG A 377 -35.22 11.01 -6.96
CA ARG A 377 -33.88 11.38 -7.42
C ARG A 377 -33.43 12.71 -6.81
N TYR A 378 -34.38 13.60 -6.55
CA TYR A 378 -34.17 14.95 -6.04
C TYR A 378 -35.08 15.22 -4.84
N GLU A 379 -34.84 16.33 -4.14
CA GLU A 379 -35.63 16.73 -2.95
C GLU A 379 -37.11 16.93 -3.32
N TRP A 380 -37.41 17.60 -4.44
CA TRP A 380 -38.80 17.85 -4.89
C TRP A 380 -39.55 16.61 -5.39
N THR A 381 -38.85 15.52 -5.71
CA THR A 381 -39.46 14.21 -6.03
C THR A 381 -39.51 13.27 -4.83
N THR A 382 -39.09 13.72 -3.66
CA THR A 382 -39.04 12.91 -2.43
C THR A 382 -40.17 13.26 -1.48
N LYS A 383 -40.98 12.26 -1.12
CA LYS A 383 -42.00 12.31 -0.06
C LYS A 383 -41.51 11.48 1.13
N PHE A 384 -40.58 12.03 1.91
CA PHE A 384 -40.02 11.37 3.10
C PHE A 384 -40.17 12.30 4.31
N ARG A 385 -41.07 11.96 5.24
CA ARG A 385 -41.54 12.90 6.28
C ARG A 385 -40.39 13.42 7.16
N GLN A 386 -39.39 12.58 7.39
CA GLN A 386 -38.26 12.86 8.29
C GLN A 386 -37.02 13.40 7.55
N LEU A 387 -37.15 13.88 6.31
CA LEU A 387 -36.01 14.45 5.57
C LEU A 387 -35.42 15.68 6.29
N ALA A 388 -36.28 16.52 6.88
CA ALA A 388 -35.87 17.66 7.68
C ALA A 388 -35.09 17.26 8.94
N GLU A 389 -35.45 16.13 9.56
CA GLU A 389 -34.74 15.59 10.73
C GLU A 389 -33.30 15.22 10.38
N ILE A 390 -33.10 14.53 9.25
CA ILE A 390 -31.76 14.19 8.73
C ILE A 390 -30.98 15.47 8.41
N LYS A 391 -31.63 16.48 7.79
CA LYS A 391 -31.00 17.77 7.46
C LYS A 391 -30.47 18.49 8.70
N ASN A 392 -31.28 18.52 9.76
CA ASN A 392 -30.99 19.22 11.02
C ASN A 392 -30.15 18.38 12.00
N THR A 393 -29.73 17.18 11.62
CA THR A 393 -28.89 16.33 12.45
C THR A 393 -27.42 16.78 12.37
N TYR A 394 -26.76 16.88 13.51
CA TYR A 394 -25.32 17.21 13.63
C TYR A 394 -24.53 15.99 14.08
N PRO A 395 -23.21 15.94 13.83
CA PRO A 395 -22.35 14.90 14.38
C PRO A 395 -22.55 14.80 15.89
N SER A 396 -22.71 13.58 16.41
CA SER A 396 -22.68 13.34 17.86
C SER A 396 -21.34 13.84 18.39
N GLN A 397 -21.34 14.63 19.46
CA GLN A 397 -20.12 15.19 20.07
C GLN A 397 -19.05 14.10 20.16
N SER A 398 -18.00 14.24 19.36
CA SER A 398 -16.79 13.44 19.50
C SER A 398 -16.18 13.77 20.87
N PRO A 399 -15.55 12.82 21.59
CA PRO A 399 -14.73 13.13 22.76
C PRO A 399 -13.65 14.20 22.50
N GLN A 400 -13.35 14.46 21.23
CA GLN A 400 -12.42 15.50 20.78
C GLN A 400 -13.00 16.92 20.89
N ASP A 401 -14.33 17.09 20.83
CA ASP A 401 -14.98 18.40 21.01
C ASP A 401 -15.18 18.76 22.48
N ALA A 402 -15.24 17.77 23.39
CA ALA A 402 -15.11 18.01 24.82
C ALA A 402 -13.72 18.55 25.16
N ALA A 403 -12.67 18.05 24.49
CA ALA A 403 -11.31 18.57 24.61
C ALA A 403 -11.17 19.98 24.00
N LEU A 404 -11.85 20.28 22.88
CA LEU A 404 -11.83 21.60 22.27
C LEU A 404 -12.66 22.63 23.08
N ALA A 405 -13.77 22.21 23.69
CA ALA A 405 -14.55 23.06 24.61
C ALA A 405 -13.83 23.27 25.96
N LEU A 406 -13.07 22.28 26.46
CA LEU A 406 -12.17 22.43 27.60
C LEU A 406 -10.96 23.31 27.28
N LEU A 407 -10.46 23.30 26.03
CA LEU A 407 -9.34 24.13 25.58
C LEU A 407 -9.76 25.57 25.25
N LEU A 408 -10.99 25.77 24.77
CA LEU A 408 -11.53 27.11 24.47
C LEU A 408 -12.18 27.77 25.70
N GLY A 409 -12.71 26.98 26.64
CA GLY A 409 -13.17 27.47 27.94
C GLY A 409 -12.05 27.83 28.91
N SER A 410 -10.81 27.40 28.64
CA SER A 410 -9.60 27.82 29.38
C SER A 410 -8.87 29.02 28.75
N LEU A 411 -9.47 29.68 27.75
CA LEU A 411 -8.87 30.81 27.03
C LEU A 411 -9.73 32.09 27.08
N THR A 412 -10.71 32.13 27.98
CA THR A 412 -11.43 33.36 28.34
C THR A 412 -11.48 33.48 29.86
N ASP A 413 -10.40 33.96 30.45
CA ASP A 413 -10.44 34.62 31.75
C ASP A 413 -10.76 36.10 31.49
N GLU A 414 -11.99 36.50 31.82
CA GLU A 414 -12.29 37.72 32.59
C GLU A 414 -13.21 37.35 33.75
#